data_AF-A0A7X7V4N1-F1
#
_entry.id   AF-A0A7X7V4N1-F1
#
_cell.length_a   1.000
_cell.length_b   1.000
_cell.length_c   1.000
_cell.angle_alpha   90.00
_cell.angle_beta   90.00
_cell.angle_gamma   90.00
#
_symmetry.space_group_name_H-M   'P 1'
#
loop_
_entity.id
_entity.type
_entity.pdbx_description
1 polymer ?
#
loop_
_entity_poly.entity_id
_entity_poly.type
_entity_poly.pdbx_seq_one_letter_code
_entity_poly.pdbx_strand_id
1 'polypeptide(L)' 'MAKMIVMIILLIAGMGCLLYAKLHFAKRQMNDPDNKWSRQENISRYTGYVICVIDVIIAGFINF' A
#
# COMPACT_ATOMS: atom_id res chain seq x y z
N MET A 1 10.78 15.34 -14.99
CA MET A 1 11.12 13.89 -15.02
C MET A 1 11.33 13.30 -13.63
N ALA A 2 12.12 13.93 -12.75
CA ALA A 2 12.35 13.44 -11.38
C ALA A 2 11.05 13.22 -10.57
N LYS A 3 10.12 14.18 -10.60
CA LYS A 3 8.78 14.06 -9.98
C LYS A 3 8.04 12.77 -10.38
N MET A 4 8.03 12.47 -11.68
CA MET A 4 7.33 11.29 -12.22
C MET A 4 7.97 9.99 -11.73
N ILE A 5 9.30 9.93 -11.67
CA ILE A 5 10.02 8.74 -11.16
C ILE A 5 9.69 8.52 -9.68
N VAL A 6 9.73 9.59 -8.87
CA VAL A 6 9.37 9.53 -7.45
C VAL A 6 7.94 9.02 -7.28
N MET A 7 7.00 9.56 -8.05
CA MET A 7 5.60 9.13 -7.99
C MET A 7 5.42 7.66 -8.35
N ILE A 8 6.07 7.19 -9.42
CA ILE A 8 6.01 5.77 -9.83
C ILE A 8 6.54 4.86 -8.72
N ILE A 9 7.66 5.22 -8.08
CA ILE A 9 8.24 4.44 -6.98
C ILE A 9 7.27 4.39 -5.80
N LEU A 10 6.68 5.52 -5.42
CA LEU A 10 5.70 5.58 -4.33
C LEU A 10 4.44 4.77 -4.65
N LEU A 11 3.93 4.89 -5.88
CA LEU A 11 2.78 4.11 -6.33
C LEU A 11 3.05 2.60 -6.25
N ILE A 12 4.21 2.15 -6.74
CA ILE A 12 4.61 0.73 -6.68
C ILE A 12 4.73 0.28 -5.22
N ALA A 13 5.35 1.08 -4.35
CA ALA A 13 5.50 0.75 -2.94
C ALA A 13 4.13 0.67 -2.22
N GLY A 14 3.25 1.66 -2.42
CA GLY A 14 1.93 1.71 -1.81
C GLY A 14 1.05 0.55 -2.26
N MET A 15 0.99 0.31 -3.58
CA MET A 15 0.27 -0.84 -4.15
C MET A 15 0.86 -2.17 -3.69
N GLY A 16 2.19 -2.28 -3.61
CA GLY A 16 2.89 -3.45 -3.10
C GLY A 16 2.51 -3.80 -1.66
N CYS A 17 2.43 -2.81 -0.77
CA CYS A 17 1.96 -3.01 0.60
C CYS A 17 0.51 -3.50 0.66
N LEU A 18 -0.38 -2.93 -0.16
CA LEU A 18 -1.79 -3.34 -0.23
C LEU A 18 -1.95 -4.76 -0.79
N LEU A 19 -1.19 -5.10 -1.84
CA LEU A 19 -1.15 -6.43 -2.44
C LEU A 19 -0.62 -7.46 -1.45
N TYR A 20 0.49 -7.17 -0.77
CA TYR A 20 1.06 -8.03 0.26
C TYR A 20 0.02 -8.34 1.35
N ALA A 21 -0.66 -7.31 1.86
CA ALA A 21 -1.69 -7.51 2.87
C ALA A 21 -2.81 -8.44 2.37
N LYS A 22 -3.32 -8.22 1.15
CA LYS A 22 -4.37 -9.05 0.56
C LYS A 22 -3.93 -10.50 0.33
N LEU A 23 -2.74 -10.70 -0.20
CA LEU A 23 -2.19 -12.04 -0.43
C LEU A 23 -1.95 -12.78 0.88
N HIS A 24 -1.42 -12.09 1.88
CA HIS A 24 -1.21 -12.64 3.21
C HIS A 24 -2.54 -13.03 3.87
N PHE A 25 -3.55 -12.16 3.81
CA PHE A 25 -4.88 -12.45 4.31
C PHE A 25 -5.48 -13.67 3.61
N ALA A 26 -5.49 -13.71 2.27
CA ALA A 26 -6.03 -14.83 1.52
C ALA A 26 -5.33 -16.15 1.92
N LYS A 27 -3.99 -16.15 2.00
CA LYS A 27 -3.21 -17.33 2.42
C LYS A 27 -3.54 -17.75 3.85
N ARG A 28 -3.77 -16.79 4.75
CA ARG A 28 -4.15 -17.09 6.14
C ARG A 28 -5.57 -17.63 6.24
N GLN A 29 -6.53 -17.04 5.54
CA GLN A 29 -7.93 -17.51 5.50
C GLN A 29 -8.07 -18.94 4.95
N MET A 30 -7.15 -19.39 4.10
CA MET A 30 -7.12 -20.79 3.64
C MET A 30 -6.83 -21.78 4.77
N ASN A 31 -6.09 -21.36 5.80
CA ASN A 31 -5.69 -22.21 6.93
C ASN A 31 -6.56 -21.97 8.17
N ASP A 32 -6.90 -20.71 8.44
CA ASP A 32 -7.69 -20.28 9.60
C ASP A 32 -8.68 -19.16 9.17
N PRO A 33 -9.93 -19.54 8.82
CA PRO A 33 -10.92 -18.61 8.30
C PRO A 33 -11.58 -17.80 9.42
N ASP A 34 -10.92 -16.74 9.87
CA ASP A 34 -11.45 -15.80 10.86
C ASP A 34 -12.18 -14.58 10.25
N ASN A 35 -12.11 -14.42 8.93
CA ASN A 35 -12.62 -13.29 8.13
C ASN A 35 -12.28 -11.90 8.70
N LYS A 36 -11.15 -11.77 9.40
CA LYS A 36 -10.71 -10.51 10.03
C LYS A 36 -9.28 -10.25 9.67
N TRP A 37 -8.94 -8.98 9.41
CA TRP A 37 -7.55 -8.61 9.13
C TRP A 37 -6.70 -8.73 10.40
N SER A 38 -5.56 -9.40 10.28
CA SER A 38 -4.58 -9.47 11.37
C SER A 38 -3.96 -8.08 11.62
N ARG A 39 -3.31 -7.90 12.77
CA ARG A 39 -2.61 -6.64 13.08
C ARG A 39 -1.56 -6.31 12.02
N GLN A 40 -0.81 -7.31 11.56
CA GLN A 40 0.23 -7.12 10.54
C GLN A 40 -0.37 -6.74 9.19
N GLU A 41 -1.46 -7.40 8.77
CA GLU A 41 -2.14 -7.05 7.52
C GLU A 41 -2.74 -5.65 7.57
N ASN A 42 -3.31 -5.25 8.72
CA ASN A 42 -3.79 -3.89 8.93
C ASN A 42 -2.64 -2.89 8.84
N ILE A 43 -1.50 -3.15 9.49
CA ILE A 43 -0.32 -2.27 9.37
C ILE A 43 0.11 -2.12 7.92
N SER A 44 0.23 -3.23 7.17
CA SER A 44 0.57 -3.17 5.73
C SER A 44 -0.46 -2.38 4.92
N ARG A 45 -1.75 -2.52 5.23
CA ARG A 45 -2.81 -1.73 4.57
C ARG A 45 -2.69 -0.25 4.89
N TYR A 46 -2.58 0.12 6.16
CA TYR A 46 -2.43 1.52 6.57
C TYR A 46 -1.19 2.16 5.96
N THR A 47 -0.04 1.47 6.00
CA THR A 47 1.19 1.94 5.35
C THR A 47 0.99 2.13 3.85
N GLY A 48 0.37 1.16 3.16
CA GLY A 48 0.08 1.27 1.74
C GLY A 48 -0.81 2.47 1.39
N TYR A 49 -1.89 2.67 2.15
CA TYR A 49 -2.77 3.84 1.96
C TYR A 49 -2.06 5.16 2.23
N VAL A 50 -1.26 5.25 3.29
CA VAL A 50 -0.48 6.47 3.59
C VAL A 50 0.48 6.79 2.46
N ILE A 51 1.19 5.79 1.91
CA ILE A 51 2.09 5.98 0.78
C ILE A 51 1.32 6.49 -0.45
N CYS A 52 0.17 5.89 -0.78
CA CYS A 52 -0.65 6.35 -1.92
C CYS A 52 -1.19 7.78 -1.72
N VAL A 53 -1.56 8.16 -0.49
CA VAL A 53 -1.99 9.54 -0.18
C VAL A 53 -0.83 10.52 -0.39
N ILE A 54 0.36 10.18 0.09
CA ILE A 54 1.57 11.00 -0.13
C ILE A 54 1.86 11.15 -1.62
N ASP A 55 1.74 10.06 -2.39
CA ASP A 55 1.92 10.08 -3.85
C ASP A 55 0.97 11.06 -4.54
N VAL A 56 -0.33 11.03 -4.19
CA VAL A 56 -1.34 11.97 -4.71
C VAL A 56 -1.03 13.43 -4.31
N ILE A 57 -0.55 13.65 -3.08
CA ILE A 57 -0.16 14.99 -2.63
C ILE A 57 1.01 15.52 -3.47
N ILE A 58 2.04 14.69 -3.71
CA ILE A 58 3.18 15.06 -4.55
C ILE A 58 2.71 15.35 -5.98
N ALA A 59 1.79 14.53 -6.51
CA ALA A 59 1.23 14.71 -7.84
C ALA A 59 0.54 16.08 -8.00
N GLY A 60 -0.33 16.43 -7.05
CA GLY A 60 -1.19 17.62 -7.14
C GLY A 60 -0.53 18.93 -6.70
N PHE A 61 0.40 18.88 -5.74
CA PHE A 61 0.81 20.09 -5.02
C PHE A 61 2.31 20.40 -5.07
N ILE A 62 3.15 19.45 -5.48
CA ILE A 62 4.60 19.65 -5.48
C ILE A 62 5.10 19.77 -6.92
N ASN A 63 5.77 20.89 -7.23
CA ASN A 63 6.41 21.14 -8.51
C ASN A 63 7.90 21.44 -8.27
N PHE A 64 8.75 20.49 -8.67
CA PHE A 64 10.21 20.65 -8.73
C PHE A 64 10.74 19.97 -10.00
#